data_AF-A0AAV1ATZ8-F1
#
_entry.id   AF-A0AAV1ATZ8-F1
#
_cell.length_a   1.000
_cell.length_b   1.000
_cell.length_c   1.000
_cell.angle_alpha   90.00
_cell.angle_beta   90.00
_cell.angle_gamma   90.00
#
_symmetry.space_group_name_H-M   'P 1'
#
loop_
_entity.id
_entity.type
_entity.pdbx_description
1 polymer ?
#
loop_
_entity_poly.entity_id
_entity_poly.type
_entity_poly.pdbx_seq_one_letter_code
_entity_poly.pdbx_strand_id
1 'polypeptide(L)'
;MKLLLSLLYSLFYFLQSYFCYSANINFDYFMLAETWPKSFCKQNKCIASVPSEFTLHGLWPKNNTPPHTYYCTLELFLLNPFNKLNTVWPDLKGKNKEFWKYEWKKHGTCSEMVQVDYFNHATVLYEKNNIKDILKMPLTPGGAAALIPGGIANSADIEMHIKSVTKFKPQLHCEMNSADLMGVRLCFDTDLSNLSYIDCPSLSICPARISLPL
;
A
#
# COMPACT_ATOMS: atom_id res chain seq x y z
N MET A 1 -6.06 27.59 53.87
CA MET A 1 -6.21 26.17 53.48
C MET A 1 -7.18 25.96 52.31
N LYS A 2 -8.44 26.41 52.38
CA LYS A 2 -9.45 26.24 51.29
C LYS A 2 -9.03 26.80 49.92
N LEU A 3 -8.37 27.97 49.88
CA LEU A 3 -7.87 28.59 48.63
C LEU A 3 -6.71 27.83 47.97
N LEU A 4 -5.85 27.19 48.75
CA LEU A 4 -4.75 26.36 48.23
C LEU A 4 -5.30 25.06 47.62
N LEU A 5 -6.30 24.46 48.25
CA LEU A 5 -7.00 23.29 47.70
C LEU A 5 -7.76 23.61 46.40
N SER A 6 -8.39 24.77 46.28
CA SER A 6 -9.08 25.17 45.04
C SER A 6 -8.12 25.48 43.89
N LEU A 7 -6.95 26.05 44.18
CA LEU A 7 -5.90 26.31 43.18
C LEU A 7 -5.25 25.02 42.69
N LEU A 8 -5.02 24.04 43.59
CA LEU A 8 -4.51 22.72 43.21
C LEU A 8 -5.53 21.92 42.36
N TYR A 9 -6.82 22.00 42.70
CA TYR A 9 -7.90 21.38 41.92
C TYR A 9 -8.02 21.97 40.51
N SER A 10 -7.94 23.29 40.38
CA SER A 10 -8.01 23.97 39.08
C SER A 10 -6.78 23.71 38.21
N LEU A 11 -5.58 23.60 38.80
CA LEU A 11 -4.36 23.19 38.08
C LEU A 11 -4.45 21.74 37.57
N PHE A 12 -5.06 20.83 38.35
CA PHE A 12 -5.28 19.44 37.95
C PHE A 12 -6.23 19.32 36.74
N TYR A 13 -7.34 20.08 36.73
CA TYR A 13 -8.24 20.14 35.57
C TYR A 13 -7.61 20.82 34.34
N PHE A 14 -6.77 21.83 34.54
CA PHE A 14 -6.01 22.46 33.45
C PHE A 14 -4.96 21.51 32.86
N LEU A 15 -4.31 20.67 33.68
CA LEU A 15 -3.37 19.66 33.19
C LEU A 15 -4.07 18.49 32.49
N GLN A 16 -5.29 18.14 32.90
CA GLN A 16 -6.08 17.08 32.28
C GLN A 16 -6.67 17.47 30.93
N SER A 17 -6.84 18.77 30.64
CA SER A 17 -7.24 19.28 29.33
C SER A 17 -6.11 19.43 28.31
N TYR A 18 -4.84 19.30 28.73
CA TYR A 18 -3.69 19.26 27.82
C TYR A 18 -3.32 17.86 27.34
N PHE A 19 -3.93 16.80 27.89
CA PHE A 19 -3.83 15.47 27.30
C PHE A 19 -4.68 15.45 26.03
N CYS A 20 -4.06 15.82 24.91
CA CYS A 20 -4.54 15.41 23.60
C CYS A 20 -4.55 13.89 23.63
N TYR A 21 -5.74 13.29 23.80
CA TYR A 21 -5.92 11.85 23.80
C TYR A 21 -5.61 11.39 22.38
N SER A 22 -4.34 11.11 22.09
CA SER A 22 -3.99 10.35 20.90
C SER A 22 -4.61 8.98 21.14
N ALA A 23 -5.75 8.73 20.52
CA ALA A 23 -6.22 7.36 20.39
C ALA A 23 -5.06 6.59 19.74
N ASN A 24 -4.48 5.61 20.45
CA ASN A 24 -3.45 4.75 19.86
C ASN A 24 -4.05 4.14 18.60
N ILE A 25 -3.52 4.50 17.43
CA ILE A 25 -4.06 4.01 16.16
C ILE A 25 -3.46 2.63 15.97
N ASN A 26 -4.18 1.61 16.43
CA ASN A 26 -3.67 0.25 16.30
C ASN A 26 -4.03 -0.35 14.93
N PHE A 27 -3.07 -1.03 14.32
CA PHE A 27 -3.23 -1.85 13.13
C PHE A 27 -2.28 -3.04 13.18
N ASP A 28 -2.60 -4.11 12.46
CA ASP A 28 -1.89 -5.39 12.58
C ASP A 28 -0.74 -5.55 11.59
N TYR A 29 -0.80 -4.88 10.43
CA TYR A 29 0.22 -4.96 9.39
C TYR A 29 0.12 -3.82 8.36
N PHE A 30 1.18 -3.63 7.59
CA PHE A 30 1.17 -2.78 6.40
C PHE A 30 0.93 -3.61 5.13
N MET A 31 0.08 -3.11 4.24
CA MET A 31 -0.13 -3.66 2.90
C MET A 31 0.39 -2.68 1.86
N LEU A 32 1.46 -3.03 1.15
CA LEU A 32 1.94 -2.31 -0.02
C LEU A 32 1.06 -2.66 -1.22
N ALA A 33 0.43 -1.66 -1.81
CA ALA A 33 -0.47 -1.79 -2.94
C ALA A 33 0.20 -1.31 -4.23
N GLU A 34 0.35 -2.21 -5.20
CA GLU A 34 0.85 -1.90 -6.53
C GLU A 34 -0.23 -2.12 -7.60
N THR A 35 -0.34 -1.22 -8.56
CA THR A 35 -1.31 -1.27 -9.66
C THR A 35 -0.60 -1.66 -10.96
N TRP A 36 -1.21 -2.55 -11.73
CA TRP A 36 -0.81 -2.79 -13.12
C TRP A 36 -1.48 -1.76 -14.04
N PRO A 37 -0.73 -0.78 -14.60
CA PRO A 37 -1.34 0.36 -15.27
C PRO A 37 -2.15 -0.01 -16.51
N LYS A 38 -1.75 -1.04 -17.24
CA LYS A 38 -2.41 -1.46 -18.48
C LYS A 38 -3.83 -1.95 -18.23
N SER A 39 -4.03 -2.76 -17.19
CA SER A 39 -5.38 -3.19 -16.79
C SER A 39 -6.23 -2.02 -16.29
N PHE A 40 -5.65 -1.14 -15.45
CA PHE A 40 -6.35 0.04 -14.96
C PHE A 40 -6.82 0.94 -16.10
N CYS A 41 -5.95 1.22 -17.07
CA CYS A 41 -6.20 2.12 -18.19
C CYS A 41 -7.04 1.50 -19.32
N LYS A 42 -7.19 0.18 -19.35
CA LYS A 42 -8.20 -0.48 -20.19
C LYS A 42 -9.64 -0.13 -19.74
N GLN A 43 -9.82 0.11 -18.44
CA GLN A 43 -11.12 0.43 -17.84
C GLN A 43 -11.32 1.92 -17.56
N ASN A 44 -10.27 2.72 -17.65
CA ASN A 44 -10.28 4.13 -17.26
C ASN A 44 -9.57 4.98 -18.31
N LYS A 45 -10.07 6.21 -18.52
CA LYS A 45 -9.31 7.21 -19.28
C LYS A 45 -8.05 7.62 -18.50
N CYS A 46 -6.89 7.34 -19.08
CA CYS A 46 -5.58 7.61 -18.48
C CYS A 46 -4.79 8.69 -19.23
N ILE A 47 -3.65 9.06 -18.65
CA ILE A 47 -2.58 9.81 -19.32
C ILE A 47 -2.11 9.10 -20.59
N ALA A 48 -1.60 9.86 -21.55
CA ALA A 48 -1.20 9.33 -22.86
C ALA A 48 -0.07 8.29 -22.75
N SER A 49 0.93 8.55 -21.90
CA SER A 49 2.06 7.65 -21.68
C SER A 49 1.80 6.76 -20.47
N VAL A 50 1.06 5.65 -20.67
CA VAL A 50 0.79 4.67 -19.62
C VAL A 50 2.08 3.90 -19.28
N PRO A 51 2.52 3.87 -17.99
CA PRO A 51 3.73 3.16 -17.59
C PRO A 51 3.68 1.67 -17.95
N SER A 52 4.84 1.10 -18.28
CA SER A 52 5.01 -0.33 -18.57
C SER A 52 5.34 -1.17 -17.35
N GLU A 53 5.62 -0.53 -16.21
CA GLU A 53 5.91 -1.16 -14.93
C GLU A 53 4.67 -1.10 -14.03
N PHE A 54 4.64 -1.91 -12.97
CA PHE A 54 3.70 -1.65 -11.88
C PHE A 54 3.95 -0.25 -11.33
N THR A 55 2.93 0.37 -10.73
CA THR A 55 3.09 1.65 -10.04
C THR A 55 2.57 1.52 -8.63
N LEU A 56 3.22 2.20 -7.69
CA LEU A 56 2.73 2.29 -6.34
C LEU A 56 1.33 2.93 -6.34
N HIS A 57 0.42 2.31 -5.61
CA HIS A 57 -0.94 2.79 -5.36
C HIS A 57 -1.05 3.31 -3.93
N GLY A 58 -0.45 2.60 -2.96
CA GLY A 58 -0.66 2.88 -1.54
C GLY A 58 0.19 2.04 -0.60
N LEU A 59 0.36 2.53 0.63
CA LEU A 59 0.86 1.77 1.76
C LEU A 59 -0.20 1.82 2.85
N TRP A 60 -0.86 0.71 3.13
CA TRP A 60 -2.10 0.74 3.92
C TRP A 60 -1.90 0.04 5.26
N PRO A 61 -2.06 0.76 6.39
CA PRO A 61 -2.32 0.13 7.68
C PRO A 61 -3.59 -0.73 7.59
N LYS A 62 -3.52 -1.98 8.04
CA LYS A 62 -4.61 -2.95 7.95
C LYS A 62 -4.73 -3.77 9.22
N ASN A 63 -5.96 -4.16 9.52
CA ASN A 63 -6.29 -5.16 10.55
C ASN A 63 -6.46 -6.54 9.91
N ASN A 64 -6.12 -7.59 10.65
CA ASN A 64 -6.33 -8.99 10.29
C ASN A 64 -7.81 -9.29 10.05
N THR A 65 -8.67 -8.67 10.86
CA THR A 65 -10.13 -8.74 10.72
C THR A 65 -10.72 -7.34 10.55
N PRO A 66 -11.81 -7.19 9.77
CA PRO A 66 -12.56 -5.95 9.74
C PRO A 66 -13.11 -5.56 11.13
N PRO A 67 -13.32 -4.27 11.42
CA PRO A 67 -13.14 -3.14 10.52
C PRO A 67 -11.67 -2.73 10.37
N HIS A 68 -11.29 -2.25 9.19
CA HIS A 68 -9.98 -1.65 8.96
C HIS A 68 -9.99 -0.17 9.33
N THR A 69 -8.82 0.36 9.68
CA THR A 69 -8.62 1.77 10.04
C THR A 69 -8.52 2.64 8.78
N TYR A 70 -9.29 3.73 8.75
CA TYR A 70 -9.24 4.73 7.70
C TYR A 70 -9.51 6.11 8.29
N TYR A 71 -8.95 7.16 7.68
CA TYR A 71 -9.21 8.56 8.07
C TYR A 71 -8.96 8.83 9.57
N CYS A 72 -7.85 8.34 10.12
CA CYS A 72 -7.64 8.30 11.57
C CYS A 72 -7.39 9.68 12.20
N THR A 73 -6.89 10.65 11.43
CA THR A 73 -6.67 12.02 11.89
C THR A 73 -7.16 13.04 10.86
N LEU A 74 -7.28 14.30 11.29
CA LEU A 74 -7.60 15.44 10.42
C LEU A 74 -6.33 16.14 9.88
N GLU A 75 -5.18 15.48 9.96
CA GLU A 75 -3.91 16.08 9.53
C GLU A 75 -3.96 16.48 8.05
N LEU A 76 -3.61 17.74 7.78
CA LEU A 76 -3.57 18.27 6.44
C LEU A 76 -2.38 17.69 5.67
N PHE A 77 -2.59 17.38 4.39
CA PHE A 77 -1.50 17.02 3.49
C PHE A 77 -0.66 18.27 3.17
N LEU A 78 0.56 18.30 3.69
CA LEU A 78 1.51 19.42 3.60
C LEU A 78 2.82 19.03 2.91
N LEU A 79 2.99 17.76 2.53
CA LEU A 79 4.18 17.29 1.85
C LEU A 79 4.41 18.08 0.55
N ASN A 80 5.62 18.63 0.41
CA ASN A 80 6.10 19.05 -0.89
C ASN A 80 6.62 17.81 -1.64
N PRO A 81 5.96 17.36 -2.70
CA PRO A 81 6.31 16.10 -3.34
C PRO A 81 7.69 16.17 -3.97
N PHE A 82 8.54 15.20 -3.63
CA PHE A 82 9.86 15.06 -4.21
C PHE A 82 9.79 14.30 -5.53
N ASN A 83 10.75 14.55 -6.43
CA ASN A 83 10.73 14.09 -7.84
C ASN A 83 10.43 12.60 -8.00
N LYS A 84 10.92 11.76 -7.07
CA LYS A 84 10.73 10.30 -7.06
C LYS A 84 9.26 9.88 -7.04
N LEU A 85 8.37 10.60 -6.34
CA LEU A 85 6.95 10.23 -6.29
C LEU A 85 6.30 10.29 -7.67
N ASN A 86 6.71 11.21 -8.54
CA ASN A 86 6.18 11.32 -9.90
C ASN A 86 6.52 10.09 -10.76
N THR A 87 7.60 9.38 -10.47
CA THR A 87 8.04 8.22 -11.26
C THR A 87 7.47 6.91 -10.72
N VAL A 88 7.46 6.72 -9.40
CA VAL A 88 7.07 5.44 -8.79
C VAL A 88 5.62 5.38 -8.35
N TRP A 89 5.02 6.54 -8.03
CA TRP A 89 3.64 6.64 -7.54
C TRP A 89 2.81 7.65 -8.37
N PRO A 90 2.83 7.59 -9.72
CA PRO A 90 2.00 8.48 -10.51
C PRO A 90 0.51 8.17 -10.33
N ASP A 91 -0.33 9.19 -10.38
CA ASP A 91 -1.72 9.00 -10.73
C ASP A 91 -1.82 8.75 -12.23
N LEU A 92 -2.36 7.59 -12.60
CA LEU A 92 -2.57 7.21 -14.00
C LEU A 92 -3.61 8.10 -14.71
N LYS A 93 -4.36 8.92 -13.97
CA LYS A 93 -5.27 9.95 -14.50
C LYS A 93 -4.66 11.35 -14.55
N GLY A 94 -3.41 11.52 -14.11
CA GLY A 94 -2.63 12.76 -14.23
C GLY A 94 -2.79 13.77 -13.10
N LYS A 95 -3.39 13.38 -11.96
CA LYS A 95 -3.63 14.21 -10.77
C LYS A 95 -2.84 13.70 -9.56
N ASN A 96 -1.51 13.66 -9.71
CA ASN A 96 -0.60 13.09 -8.72
C ASN A 96 -0.81 13.65 -7.31
N LYS A 97 -0.86 14.98 -7.17
CA LYS A 97 -0.95 15.63 -5.85
C LYS A 97 -2.27 15.31 -5.14
N GLU A 98 -3.37 15.29 -5.88
CA GLU A 98 -4.69 14.92 -5.38
C GLU A 98 -4.73 13.45 -4.96
N PHE A 99 -4.08 12.57 -5.73
CA PHE A 99 -3.99 11.16 -5.42
C PHE A 99 -3.17 10.90 -4.15
N TRP A 100 -1.99 11.50 -4.02
CA TRP A 100 -1.18 11.38 -2.79
C TRP A 100 -1.88 11.97 -1.57
N LYS A 101 -2.57 13.11 -1.73
CA LYS A 101 -3.40 13.70 -0.68
C LYS A 101 -4.51 12.73 -0.23
N TYR A 102 -5.13 12.03 -1.17
CA TYR A 102 -6.16 11.04 -0.86
C TYR A 102 -5.58 9.84 -0.10
N GLU A 103 -4.48 9.26 -0.60
CA GLU A 103 -3.80 8.13 0.03
C GLU A 103 -3.30 8.48 1.43
N TRP A 104 -2.73 9.67 1.61
CA TRP A 104 -2.37 10.19 2.93
C TRP A 104 -3.60 10.30 3.83
N LYS A 105 -4.62 11.05 3.42
CA LYS A 105 -5.79 11.33 4.24
C LYS A 105 -6.49 10.04 4.68
N LYS A 106 -6.63 9.08 3.77
CA LYS A 106 -7.38 7.84 4.00
C LYS A 106 -6.57 6.77 4.73
N HIS A 107 -5.28 6.62 4.40
CA HIS A 107 -4.46 5.52 4.88
C HIS A 107 -3.24 6.00 5.69
N GLY A 108 -2.50 6.99 5.18
CA GLY A 108 -1.30 7.51 5.84
C GLY A 108 -1.55 8.09 7.23
N THR A 109 -2.68 8.77 7.45
CA THR A 109 -3.07 9.27 8.79
C THR A 109 -3.25 8.17 9.83
N CYS A 110 -3.34 6.90 9.40
CA CYS A 110 -3.46 5.75 10.28
C CYS A 110 -2.14 5.02 10.53
N SER A 111 -1.03 5.49 9.96
CA SER A 111 0.27 4.78 9.99
C SER A 111 1.15 5.10 11.19
N GLU A 112 0.72 6.05 12.04
CA GLU A 112 1.51 6.63 13.14
C GLU A 112 2.83 7.31 12.68
N MET A 113 3.07 7.43 11.37
CA MET A 113 4.21 8.13 10.79
C MET A 113 3.86 9.57 10.43
N VAL A 114 4.88 10.43 10.40
CA VAL A 114 4.76 11.73 9.72
C VAL A 114 4.74 11.52 8.20
N GLN A 115 4.15 12.48 7.47
CA GLN A 115 3.98 12.39 6.01
C GLN A 115 5.26 11.99 5.25
N VAL A 116 6.38 12.66 5.52
CA VAL A 116 7.64 12.40 4.82
C VAL A 116 8.06 10.94 4.97
N ASP A 117 7.96 10.40 6.19
CA ASP A 117 8.37 9.02 6.48
C ASP A 117 7.42 8.01 5.84
N TYR A 118 6.11 8.26 5.88
CA TYR A 118 5.12 7.40 5.22
C TYR A 118 5.41 7.25 3.72
N PHE A 119 5.60 8.36 3.01
CA PHE A 119 5.90 8.32 1.57
C PHE A 119 7.28 7.74 1.30
N ASN A 120 8.29 8.02 2.13
CA ASN A 120 9.61 7.43 1.99
C ASN A 120 9.57 5.90 2.13
N HIS A 121 8.98 5.37 3.20
CA HIS A 121 8.85 3.93 3.41
C HIS A 121 8.10 3.26 2.26
N ALA A 122 6.98 3.83 1.82
CA ALA A 122 6.22 3.30 0.70
C ALA A 122 7.06 3.22 -0.59
N THR A 123 7.84 4.27 -0.91
CA THR A 123 8.71 4.23 -2.10
C THR A 123 9.88 3.25 -1.97
N VAL A 124 10.48 3.12 -0.77
CA VAL A 124 11.57 2.17 -0.53
C VAL A 124 11.07 0.73 -0.64
N LEU A 125 9.90 0.44 -0.07
CA LEU A 125 9.25 -0.87 -0.18
C LEU A 125 8.96 -1.20 -1.64
N TYR A 126 8.36 -0.27 -2.40
CA TYR A 126 8.09 -0.45 -3.83
C TYR A 126 9.35 -0.75 -4.64
N GLU A 127 10.42 0.01 -4.47
CA GLU A 127 11.66 -0.18 -5.25
C GLU A 127 12.35 -1.51 -4.96
N LYS A 128 12.26 -2.00 -3.72
CA LYS A 128 12.76 -3.32 -3.35
C LYS A 128 11.90 -4.46 -3.91
N ASN A 129 10.70 -4.16 -4.39
CA ASN A 129 9.68 -5.12 -4.78
C ASN A 129 9.14 -4.87 -6.19
N ASN A 130 10.01 -4.76 -7.20
CA ASN A 130 9.53 -4.66 -8.58
C ASN A 130 8.82 -5.95 -9.00
N ILE A 131 7.49 -5.96 -8.92
CA ILE A 131 6.64 -7.11 -9.26
C ILE A 131 6.87 -7.57 -10.70
N LYS A 132 7.08 -6.66 -11.66
CA LYS A 132 7.30 -7.06 -13.05
C LYS A 132 8.61 -7.81 -13.20
N ASP A 133 9.66 -7.37 -12.52
CA ASP A 133 10.95 -8.06 -12.53
C ASP A 133 10.83 -9.41 -11.82
N ILE A 134 10.15 -9.48 -10.67
CA ILE A 134 9.85 -10.73 -9.97
C ILE A 134 9.17 -11.73 -10.91
N LEU A 135 8.12 -11.32 -11.63
CA LEU A 135 7.40 -12.19 -12.57
C LEU A 135 8.27 -12.66 -13.75
N LYS A 136 9.28 -11.88 -14.14
CA LYS A 136 10.24 -12.24 -15.19
C LYS A 136 11.37 -13.14 -14.71
N MET A 137 11.61 -13.26 -13.40
CA MET A 137 12.69 -14.10 -12.88
C MET A 137 12.42 -15.58 -13.21
N PRO A 138 13.42 -16.34 -13.68
CA PRO A 138 13.28 -17.79 -13.84
C PRO A 138 13.23 -18.48 -12.47
N LEU A 139 12.31 -19.43 -12.28
CA LEU A 139 12.17 -20.15 -10.99
C LEU A 139 13.33 -21.11 -10.70
N THR A 140 13.90 -21.71 -11.75
CA THR A 140 15.11 -22.54 -11.65
C THR A 140 16.01 -22.33 -12.87
N PRO A 141 17.31 -22.63 -12.77
CA PRO A 141 18.17 -22.71 -13.94
C PRO A 141 17.62 -23.78 -14.91
N GLY A 142 16.94 -23.34 -15.97
CA GLY A 142 16.34 -24.23 -16.98
C GLY A 142 14.91 -24.75 -16.69
N GLY A 143 14.18 -24.23 -15.69
CA GLY A 143 12.80 -24.64 -15.42
C GLY A 143 11.81 -23.48 -15.26
N ALA A 144 10.52 -23.82 -15.45
CA ALA A 144 9.30 -22.99 -15.55
C ALA A 144 9.47 -21.61 -16.22
N ALA A 145 8.78 -21.41 -17.35
CA ALA A 145 8.87 -20.17 -18.12
C ALA A 145 8.52 -18.95 -17.25
N ALA A 146 9.33 -17.89 -17.37
CA ALA A 146 9.04 -16.58 -16.81
C ALA A 146 7.62 -16.13 -17.19
N LEU A 147 6.91 -15.51 -16.26
CA LEU A 147 5.58 -14.95 -16.51
C LEU A 147 5.76 -13.58 -17.18
N ILE A 148 5.66 -13.58 -18.51
CA ILE A 148 5.82 -12.35 -19.31
C ILE A 148 4.46 -11.66 -19.43
N PRO A 149 4.34 -10.36 -19.06
CA PRO A 149 3.15 -9.58 -19.34
C PRO A 149 2.78 -9.64 -20.84
N GLY A 150 1.49 -9.68 -21.12
CA GLY A 150 0.91 -9.83 -22.46
C GLY A 150 0.21 -11.15 -22.73
N GLY A 151 0.07 -12.01 -21.72
CA GLY A 151 -0.56 -13.31 -21.83
C GLY A 151 -1.63 -13.58 -20.76
N ILE A 152 -2.11 -14.83 -20.79
CA ILE A 152 -3.01 -15.39 -19.78
C ILE A 152 -2.20 -16.35 -18.92
N ALA A 153 -2.27 -16.20 -17.61
CA ALA A 153 -1.60 -17.07 -16.64
C ALA A 153 -2.59 -17.60 -15.60
N ASN A 154 -2.23 -18.68 -14.90
CA ASN A 154 -3.00 -19.12 -13.75
C ASN A 154 -2.74 -18.18 -12.57
N SER A 155 -3.78 -17.73 -11.88
CA SER A 155 -3.62 -16.88 -10.69
C SER A 155 -2.82 -17.58 -9.59
N ALA A 156 -2.98 -18.89 -9.41
CA ALA A 156 -2.20 -19.67 -8.44
C ALA A 156 -0.71 -19.73 -8.81
N ASP A 157 -0.37 -19.81 -10.11
CA ASP A 157 1.01 -19.81 -10.56
C ASP A 157 1.68 -18.46 -10.29
N ILE A 158 0.96 -17.34 -10.53
CA ILE A 158 1.44 -16.00 -10.20
C ILE A 158 1.70 -15.86 -8.69
N GLU A 159 0.75 -16.28 -7.85
CA GLU A 159 0.92 -16.26 -6.39
C GLU A 159 2.12 -17.08 -5.94
N MET A 160 2.25 -18.30 -6.46
CA MET A 160 3.33 -19.21 -6.14
C MET A 160 4.68 -18.65 -6.58
N HIS A 161 4.73 -18.03 -7.76
CA HIS A 161 5.92 -17.41 -8.31
C HIS A 161 6.42 -16.29 -7.42
N ILE A 162 5.54 -15.33 -7.09
CA ILE A 162 5.86 -14.22 -6.20
C ILE A 162 6.29 -14.75 -4.83
N LYS A 163 5.52 -15.70 -4.26
CA LYS A 163 5.86 -16.33 -2.97
C LYS A 163 7.22 -17.03 -3.00
N SER A 164 7.62 -17.64 -4.12
CA SER A 164 8.91 -18.31 -4.22
C SER A 164 10.10 -17.35 -4.11
N VAL A 165 9.93 -16.11 -4.59
CA VAL A 165 10.95 -15.05 -4.58
C VAL A 165 10.92 -14.32 -3.24
N THR A 166 9.75 -13.84 -2.82
CA THR A 166 9.61 -13.05 -1.58
C THR A 166 9.65 -13.92 -0.32
N LYS A 167 9.36 -15.22 -0.44
CA LYS A 167 9.10 -16.20 0.65
C LYS A 167 7.75 -16.05 1.35
N PHE A 168 6.94 -15.06 0.96
CA PHE A 168 5.67 -14.75 1.60
C PHE A 168 4.54 -14.68 0.59
N LYS A 169 3.36 -15.11 1.02
CA LYS A 169 2.14 -15.13 0.23
C LYS A 169 1.70 -13.70 -0.10
N PRO A 170 1.61 -13.32 -1.39
CA PRO A 170 1.00 -12.05 -1.78
C PRO A 170 -0.53 -12.14 -1.75
N GLN A 171 -1.20 -11.01 -1.95
CA GLN A 171 -2.59 -11.00 -2.42
C GLN A 171 -2.64 -10.44 -3.84
N LEU A 172 -3.33 -11.15 -4.74
CA LEU A 172 -3.66 -10.65 -6.07
C LEU A 172 -4.96 -9.85 -6.03
N HIS A 173 -4.99 -8.76 -6.78
CA HIS A 173 -6.18 -7.96 -7.01
C HIS A 173 -6.55 -8.04 -8.50
N CYS A 174 -7.73 -8.58 -8.80
CA CYS A 174 -8.19 -8.79 -10.18
C CYS A 174 -9.53 -8.10 -10.43
N GLU A 175 -9.77 -7.73 -11.68
CA GLU A 175 -11.10 -7.37 -12.17
C GLU A 175 -11.83 -8.67 -12.55
N MET A 176 -12.95 -8.94 -11.88
CA MET A 176 -13.65 -10.22 -12.05
C MET A 176 -14.30 -10.36 -13.43
N ASN A 177 -14.79 -9.26 -14.02
CA ASN A 177 -15.51 -9.32 -15.28
C ASN A 177 -14.59 -9.55 -16.48
N SER A 178 -13.47 -8.82 -16.54
CA SER A 178 -12.50 -8.95 -17.63
C SER A 178 -11.41 -9.98 -17.35
N ALA A 179 -11.37 -10.53 -16.14
CA ALA A 179 -10.31 -11.41 -15.64
C ALA A 179 -8.91 -10.78 -15.76
N ASP A 180 -8.79 -9.46 -15.72
CA ASP A 180 -7.50 -8.78 -15.79
C ASP A 180 -6.86 -8.69 -14.38
N LEU A 181 -5.55 -8.92 -14.28
CA LEU A 181 -4.78 -8.60 -13.08
C LEU A 181 -4.71 -7.08 -12.93
N MET A 182 -5.29 -6.54 -11.87
CA MET A 182 -5.34 -5.11 -11.59
C MET A 182 -4.16 -4.64 -10.72
N GLY A 183 -3.63 -5.53 -9.90
CA GLY A 183 -2.54 -5.20 -8.99
C GLY A 183 -2.10 -6.37 -8.13
N VAL A 184 -0.98 -6.16 -7.44
CA VAL A 184 -0.45 -7.08 -6.43
C VAL A 184 -0.37 -6.35 -5.10
N ARG A 185 -0.54 -7.09 -4.01
CA ARG A 185 -0.38 -6.62 -2.63
C ARG A 185 0.69 -7.47 -1.95
N LEU A 186 1.65 -6.80 -1.32
CA LEU A 186 2.64 -7.40 -0.44
C LEU A 186 2.40 -6.91 0.98
N CYS A 187 2.63 -7.75 1.98
CA CYS A 187 2.31 -7.43 3.36
C CYS A 187 3.58 -7.45 4.22
N PHE A 188 3.64 -6.53 5.17
CA PHE A 188 4.80 -6.27 6.02
C PHE A 188 4.35 -6.12 7.47
N ASP A 189 5.28 -6.42 8.38
CA ASP A 189 5.11 -6.14 9.81
C ASP A 189 4.84 -4.63 10.05
N THR A 190 4.33 -4.29 11.23
CA THR A 190 4.09 -2.90 11.64
C THR A 190 5.41 -2.14 11.86
N ASP A 191 6.47 -2.85 12.26
CA ASP A 191 7.83 -2.28 12.30
C ASP A 191 8.52 -2.38 10.92
N LEU A 192 8.52 -1.26 10.20
CA LEU A 192 9.16 -1.14 8.90
C LEU A 192 10.69 -0.90 8.97
N SER A 193 11.32 -0.84 10.14
CA SER A 193 12.77 -0.61 10.25
C SER A 193 13.59 -1.67 9.53
N ASN A 194 13.14 -2.93 9.56
CA ASN A 194 13.76 -4.06 8.87
C ASN A 194 13.04 -4.45 7.57
N LEU A 195 11.93 -3.78 7.23
CA LEU A 195 11.08 -4.07 6.07
C LEU A 195 10.66 -5.55 6.00
N SER A 196 10.35 -6.12 7.16
CA SER A 196 10.01 -7.54 7.31
C SER A 196 8.69 -7.85 6.63
N TYR A 197 8.70 -8.81 5.71
CA TYR A 197 7.49 -9.33 5.07
C TYR A 197 6.71 -10.23 6.02
N ILE A 198 5.40 -10.30 5.80
CA ILE A 198 4.51 -11.31 6.36
C ILE A 198 3.66 -11.92 5.25
N ASP A 199 3.06 -13.08 5.50
CA ASP A 199 2.01 -13.60 4.62
C ASP A 199 0.82 -12.64 4.62
N CYS A 200 0.33 -12.23 3.45
CA CYS A 200 -0.88 -11.43 3.38
C CYS A 200 -2.08 -12.21 3.93
N PRO A 201 -2.76 -11.70 4.98
CA PRO A 201 -3.86 -12.42 5.62
C PRO A 201 -5.09 -12.58 4.70
N SER A 202 -5.31 -11.58 3.84
CA SER A 202 -6.45 -11.58 2.92
C SER A 202 -6.21 -12.52 1.74
N LEU A 203 -7.23 -13.29 1.36
CA LEU A 203 -7.19 -14.14 0.18
C LEU A 203 -7.22 -13.31 -1.11
N SER A 204 -6.58 -13.82 -2.16
CA SER A 204 -6.82 -13.33 -3.51
C SER A 204 -8.19 -13.80 -3.98
N ILE A 205 -8.98 -12.87 -4.52
CA ILE A 205 -10.24 -13.18 -5.18
C ILE A 205 -10.04 -12.89 -6.65
N CYS A 206 -9.62 -13.92 -7.39
CA CYS A 206 -9.28 -13.84 -8.80
C CYS A 206 -9.84 -15.06 -9.55
N PRO A 207 -10.20 -14.91 -10.83
CA PRO A 207 -10.45 -16.07 -11.69
C PRO A 207 -9.22 -16.99 -11.77
N ALA A 208 -9.44 -18.26 -12.09
CA ALA A 208 -8.33 -19.22 -12.23
C ALA A 208 -7.35 -18.82 -13.34
N ARG A 209 -7.84 -18.18 -14.39
CA ARG A 209 -7.04 -17.69 -15.53
C ARG A 209 -7.18 -16.18 -15.59
N ILE A 210 -6.08 -15.46 -15.48
CA ILE A 210 -6.07 -14.00 -15.50
C ILE A 210 -5.16 -13.47 -16.60
N SER A 211 -5.59 -12.36 -17.18
CA SER A 211 -4.91 -11.60 -18.25
C SER A 211 -3.99 -10.54 -17.66
N LEU A 212 -2.77 -10.46 -18.18
CA LEU A 212 -1.84 -9.35 -17.92
C LEU A 212 -1.69 -8.56 -19.23
N PRO A 213 -2.51 -7.54 -19.51
CA PRO A 213 -2.46 -6.81 -20.78
C PRO A 213 -1.15 -6.01 -20.96
N LEU A 214 -0.73 -5.79 -22.21
CA LEU A 214 0.41 -4.93 -22.63
C LEU A 214 0.03 -3.45 -22.77
#